data_AF-A0A2V5L1U8-F1
#
_entry.id   AF-A0A2V5L1U8-F1
#
_cell.length_a   1.000
_cell.length_b   1.000
_cell.length_c   1.000
_cell.angle_alpha   90.00
_cell.angle_beta   90.00
_cell.angle_gamma   90.00
#
_symmetry.space_group_name_H-M   'P 1'
#
loop_
_entity.id
_entity.type
_entity.pdbx_description
1 polymer ?
#
loop_
_entity_poly.entity_id
_entity_poly.type
_entity_poly.pdbx_seq_one_letter_code
_entity_poly.pdbx_strand_id
1 'polypeptide(L)'
;MLMNAGATTLNARHTVDQTLIAIQEMDRYCSAHPNSPAATRHPRLSIRGRTFVALLGRNIEQGIAGFGDTVQAALRAFDLQYSRSLTPPADRD
;
A
#
# COMPACT_ATOMS: atom_id res chain seq x y z
N MET A 1 34.37 -19.78 -22.78
CA MET A 1 33.33 -18.73 -22.89
C MET A 1 32.72 -18.53 -21.52
N LEU A 2 32.94 -17.36 -20.92
CA LEU A 2 32.37 -16.97 -19.63
C LEU A 2 30.96 -16.40 -19.85
N MET A 3 29.97 -16.82 -19.06
CA MET A 3 28.76 -16.00 -18.82
C MET A 3 28.13 -16.31 -17.45
N ASN A 4 28.60 -15.49 -16.50
CA ASN A 4 27.98 -14.91 -15.31
C ASN A 4 26.98 -15.69 -14.42
N ALA A 5 27.43 -15.90 -13.18
CA ALA A 5 26.63 -16.11 -11.98
C ALA A 5 25.98 -14.80 -11.46
N GLY A 6 24.88 -14.90 -10.69
CA GLY A 6 24.66 -13.96 -9.56
C GLY A 6 23.33 -13.20 -9.39
N ALA A 7 22.26 -13.41 -10.16
CA ALA A 7 21.10 -12.49 -10.11
C ALA A 7 20.01 -12.78 -9.04
N THR A 8 20.03 -13.91 -8.32
CA THR A 8 18.87 -14.32 -7.50
C THR A 8 18.92 -13.85 -6.03
N THR A 9 20.06 -13.36 -5.53
CA THR A 9 20.23 -13.09 -4.08
C THR A 9 20.12 -11.61 -3.67
N LEU A 10 20.27 -10.66 -4.60
CA LEU A 10 20.16 -9.22 -4.31
C LEU A 10 18.70 -8.76 -4.10
N ASN A 11 17.76 -9.35 -4.86
CA ASN A 11 16.35 -8.97 -4.76
C ASN A 11 15.71 -9.37 -3.43
N ALA A 12 16.09 -10.52 -2.85
CA ALA A 12 15.50 -10.97 -1.59
C ALA A 12 15.84 -10.03 -0.43
N ARG A 13 17.10 -9.61 -0.31
CA ARG A 13 17.54 -8.63 0.71
C ARG A 13 16.86 -7.28 0.53
N HIS A 14 16.85 -6.77 -0.70
CA HIS A 14 16.18 -5.51 -1.01
C HIS A 14 14.67 -5.54 -0.71
N THR A 15 14.02 -6.70 -0.90
CA THR A 15 12.58 -6.86 -0.62
C THR A 15 12.28 -6.91 0.88
N VAL A 16 13.13 -7.57 1.70
CA VAL A 16 12.93 -7.58 3.16
C VAL A 16 13.21 -6.21 3.79
N ASP A 17 14.23 -5.50 3.33
CA ASP A 17 14.52 -4.13 3.78
C ASP A 17 13.35 -3.20 3.42
N GLN A 18 12.83 -3.30 2.21
CA GLN A 18 11.65 -2.52 1.79
C GLN A 18 10.39 -2.87 2.59
N THR A 19 10.19 -4.13 2.93
CA THR A 19 9.03 -4.55 3.73
C THR A 19 9.11 -3.99 5.15
N LEU A 20 10.29 -4.00 5.76
CA LEU A 20 10.51 -3.43 7.09
C LEU A 20 10.30 -1.91 7.09
N ILE A 21 10.88 -1.22 6.10
CA ILE A 21 10.66 0.23 5.89
C ILE A 21 9.17 0.52 5.71
N ALA A 22 8.46 -0.32 4.94
CA ALA A 22 7.04 -0.15 4.70
C ALA A 22 6.19 -0.27 5.96
N ILE A 23 6.51 -1.22 6.83
CA ILE A 23 5.84 -1.40 8.12
C ILE A 23 6.10 -0.19 9.02
N GLN A 24 7.34 0.27 9.12
CA GLN A 24 7.70 1.43 9.95
C GLN A 24 7.02 2.72 9.46
N GLU A 25 7.00 2.96 8.15
CA GLU A 25 6.34 4.12 7.57
C GLU A 25 4.82 4.06 7.72
N MET A 26 4.24 2.86 7.65
CA MET A 26 2.81 2.69 7.94
C MET A 26 2.48 2.98 9.40
N ASP A 27 3.30 2.51 10.34
CA ASP A 27 3.14 2.80 11.77
C ASP A 27 3.24 4.30 12.06
N ARG A 28 4.24 4.98 11.48
CA ARG A 28 4.38 6.44 11.55
C ARG A 28 3.17 7.16 10.97
N TYR A 29 2.67 6.72 9.81
CA TYR A 29 1.50 7.33 9.18
C TYR A 29 0.26 7.19 10.05
N CYS A 30 0.02 5.99 10.60
CA CYS A 30 -1.12 5.72 11.48
C CYS A 30 -1.04 6.53 12.78
N SER A 31 0.16 6.63 13.36
CA SER A 31 0.42 7.45 14.54
C SER A 31 0.20 8.95 14.28
N ALA A 32 0.59 9.44 13.11
CA ALA A 32 0.38 10.83 12.70
C ALA A 32 -1.08 11.14 12.33
N HIS A 33 -1.83 10.14 11.85
CA HIS A 33 -3.21 10.28 11.38
C HIS A 33 -4.13 9.23 12.02
N PRO A 34 -4.41 9.31 13.33
CA PRO A 34 -5.20 8.29 14.03
C PRO A 34 -6.64 8.15 13.51
N ASN A 35 -7.19 9.21 12.92
CA ASN A 35 -8.53 9.22 12.33
C ASN A 35 -8.57 8.83 10.84
N SER A 36 -7.43 8.45 10.26
CA SER A 36 -7.39 8.03 8.86
C SER A 36 -8.02 6.64 8.68
N PRO A 37 -8.67 6.38 7.54
CA PRO A 37 -9.12 5.03 7.17
C PRO A 37 -7.99 4.00 7.24
N ALA A 38 -6.78 4.36 6.82
CA ALA A 38 -5.59 3.52 6.93
C ALA A 38 -5.31 3.08 8.38
N ALA A 39 -5.38 4.00 9.34
CA ALA A 39 -5.17 3.70 10.76
C ALA A 39 -6.30 2.87 11.37
N THR A 40 -7.54 3.04 10.90
CA THR A 40 -8.70 2.31 11.47
C THR A 40 -8.88 0.93 10.85
N ARG A 41 -8.63 0.80 9.54
CA ARG A 41 -8.92 -0.41 8.75
C ARG A 41 -7.69 -1.28 8.50
N HIS A 42 -6.50 -0.76 8.76
CA HIS A 42 -5.22 -1.46 8.56
C HIS A 42 -5.16 -2.19 7.19
N PRO A 43 -5.19 -1.45 6.06
CA PRO A 43 -5.16 -2.06 4.74
C PRO A 43 -3.90 -2.92 4.56
N ARG A 44 -4.03 -3.99 3.79
CA ARG A 44 -2.92 -4.90 3.49
C ARG A 44 -1.95 -4.20 2.56
N LEU A 45 -0.77 -3.87 3.06
CA LEU A 45 0.29 -3.25 2.29
C LEU A 45 1.10 -4.31 1.54
N SER A 46 1.37 -4.08 0.26
CA SER A 46 2.14 -4.98 -0.59
C SER A 46 2.98 -4.19 -1.59
N ILE A 47 4.12 -4.75 -1.98
CA ILE A 47 5.05 -4.10 -2.92
C ILE A 47 5.00 -4.86 -4.24
N ARG A 48 4.72 -4.15 -5.34
CA ARG A 48 4.73 -4.68 -6.70
C ARG A 48 5.77 -3.91 -7.51
N GLY A 49 6.96 -4.50 -7.66
CA GLY A 49 8.09 -3.84 -8.31
C GLY A 49 8.56 -2.63 -7.49
N ARG A 50 8.24 -1.42 -7.95
CA ARG A 50 8.54 -0.15 -7.26
C ARG A 50 7.32 0.55 -6.66
N THR A 51 6.13 -0.04 -6.83
CA THR A 51 4.88 0.56 -6.39
C THR A 51 4.37 -0.11 -5.11
N PHE A 52 4.01 0.70 -4.13
CA PHE A 52 3.33 0.29 -2.93
C PHE A 52 1.82 0.27 -3.19
N VAL A 53 1.18 -0.81 -2.73
CA VAL A 53 -0.24 -1.06 -2.88
C VAL A 53 -0.84 -1.28 -1.51
N ALA A 54 -1.75 -0.39 -1.09
CA ALA A 54 -2.53 -0.53 0.13
C ALA A 54 -3.94 -1.02 -0.24
N LEU A 55 -4.25 -2.28 0.08
CA LEU A 55 -5.51 -2.91 -0.31
C LEU A 55 -6.37 -3.24 0.91
N LEU A 56 -7.61 -2.77 0.92
CA LEU A 56 -8.65 -3.24 1.82
C LEU A 56 -9.72 -4.00 1.04
N GLY A 57 -9.87 -5.29 1.31
CA GLY A 57 -10.87 -6.16 0.67
C GLY A 57 -10.28 -7.45 0.14
N ARG A 58 -11.10 -8.25 -0.57
CA ARG A 58 -10.65 -9.53 -1.15
C ARG A 58 -9.64 -9.32 -2.27
N ASN A 59 -9.95 -8.41 -3.20
CA ASN A 59 -9.16 -8.11 -4.40
C ASN A 59 -9.28 -6.62 -4.73
N ILE A 60 -8.40 -6.11 -5.60
CA ILE A 60 -8.42 -4.70 -6.06
C ILE A 60 -9.75 -4.35 -6.74
N GLU A 61 -10.34 -5.28 -7.50
CA GLU A 61 -11.58 -5.04 -8.26
C GLU A 61 -12.84 -4.89 -7.40
N GLN A 62 -12.86 -5.53 -6.22
CA GLN A 62 -14.00 -5.51 -5.30
C GLN A 62 -13.69 -4.80 -3.98
N GLY A 63 -12.48 -4.29 -3.85
CA GLY A 63 -11.97 -3.64 -2.65
C GLY A 63 -11.56 -2.20 -2.94
N ILE A 64 -10.96 -1.57 -1.93
CA ILE A 64 -10.43 -0.22 -2.05
C ILE A 64 -8.91 -0.33 -2.06
N ALA A 65 -8.27 0.23 -3.09
CA ALA A 65 -6.85 0.10 -3.30
C ALA A 65 -6.20 1.47 -3.51
N GLY A 66 -5.22 1.79 -2.68
CA GLY A 66 -4.32 2.92 -2.85
C GLY A 66 -3.01 2.50 -3.49
N PHE A 67 -2.52 3.29 -4.43
CA PHE A 67 -1.24 3.07 -5.12
C PHE A 67 -0.33 4.27 -4.94
N GLY A 68 0.97 4.02 -4.79
CA GLY A 68 1.96 5.09 -4.73
C GLY A 68 3.39 4.60 -4.83
N ASP A 69 4.30 5.50 -5.19
CA ASP A 69 5.74 5.23 -5.25
C ASP A 69 6.38 5.17 -3.85
N THR A 70 5.61 5.58 -2.83
CA THR A 70 5.96 5.48 -1.40
C THR A 70 4.79 4.94 -0.60
N VAL A 71 5.08 4.43 0.59
CA VAL A 71 4.08 3.92 1.55
C VAL A 71 3.05 4.98 1.87
N GLN A 72 3.50 6.19 2.22
CA GLN A 72 2.62 7.31 2.55
C GLN A 72 1.72 7.71 1.37
N ALA A 73 2.25 7.70 0.14
CA ALA A 73 1.45 7.99 -1.05
C ALA A 73 0.36 6.92 -1.28
N ALA A 74 0.71 5.64 -1.11
CA ALA A 74 -0.26 4.55 -1.22
C ALA A 74 -1.36 4.63 -0.14
N LEU A 75 -0.99 4.90 1.11
CA LEU A 75 -1.96 5.07 2.21
C LEU A 75 -2.86 6.28 2.01
N ARG A 76 -2.30 7.42 1.58
CA ARG A 76 -3.09 8.61 1.24
C ARG A 76 -4.06 8.35 0.09
N ALA A 77 -3.62 7.68 -0.96
CA ALA A 77 -4.48 7.31 -2.08
C ALA A 77 -5.62 6.39 -1.64
N PHE A 78 -5.31 5.44 -0.75
CA PHE A 78 -6.30 4.57 -0.13
C PHE A 78 -7.32 5.36 0.68
N ASP A 79 -6.87 6.28 1.55
CA ASP A 79 -7.76 7.12 2.37
C ASP A 79 -8.73 7.93 1.53
N LEU A 80 -8.23 8.57 0.46
CA LEU A 80 -9.05 9.33 -0.49
C LEU A 80 -10.11 8.46 -1.17
N GLN A 81 -9.72 7.27 -1.61
CA GLN A 81 -10.63 6.35 -2.29
C GLN A 81 -11.66 5.74 -1.31
N TYR A 82 -11.26 5.53 -0.06
CA TYR A 82 -12.15 5.09 1.01
C TYR A 82 -13.19 6.15 1.35
N SER A 83 -12.79 7.42 1.52
CA SER A 83 -13.73 8.52 1.75
C SER A 83 -14.73 8.70 0.59
N ARG A 84 -14.27 8.53 -0.65
CA ARG A 84 -15.15 8.53 -1.83
C ARG A 84 -16.14 7.36 -1.82
N SER A 85 -15.69 6.19 -1.40
CA SER A 85 -16.56 4.99 -1.33
C SER A 85 -17.60 5.08 -0.22
N LEU A 86 -17.31 5.83 0.85
CA LEU A 86 -18.24 6.11 1.95
C LEU A 86 -19.25 7.21 1.63
N THR A 87 -18.99 8.02 0.60
CA THR A 87 -19.98 8.95 0.08
C THR A 87 -20.74 8.18 -0.99
N PRO A 88 -21.89 7.54 -0.68
CA PRO A 88 -22.76 7.09 -1.75
C PRO A 88 -23.06 8.30 -2.64
N PRO A 89 -23.15 8.14 -3.97
CA PRO A 89 -23.74 9.19 -4.78
C PRO A 89 -25.12 9.44 -4.18
N ALA A 90 -25.27 10.56 -3.47
CA ALA A 90 -26.56 11.04 -3.09
C ALA A 90 -27.32 11.21 -4.41
N ASP A 91 -28.49 10.58 -4.50
CA ASP A 91 -29.47 10.74 -5.57
C ASP A 91 -29.30 9.85 -6.82
N ARG A 92 -30.07 8.75 -6.83
CA ARG A 92 -30.90 8.33 -7.96
C ARG A 92 -32.14 7.61 -7.41
N ASP A 93 -33.11 8.38 -6.92
CA ASP A 93 -34.54 8.10 -7.13
C ASP A 93 -35.36 9.40 -6.97
#